data_AF-A0A645GLG5-F1
#
_entry.id   AF-A0A645GLG5-F1
#
_cell.length_a   1.000
_cell.length_b   1.000
_cell.length_c   1.000
_cell.angle_alpha   90.00
_cell.angle_beta   90.00
_cell.angle_gamma   90.00
#
_symmetry.space_group_name_H-M   'P 1'
#
loop_
_entity.id
_entity.type
_entity.pdbx_description
1 polymer ?
#
loop_
_entity_poly.entity_id
_entity_poly.type
_entity_poly.pdbx_seq_one_letter_code
_entity_poly.pdbx_strand_id
1 'polypeptide(L)'
;MVFRQLSTPEIARALELERGHALKGVGLEPDQSRIYPCGKLAAHLIGYTRREEPRAAEDFREFSYYVSDLVGVEGIERAFDRIPDSSDDTPQGLRGLPGYSLVEVNHLGFIKNRVISKIEPLHGNSVVLTVDSRAQRIAEQVIAGKRAALVVLDASNGDVLAAASSPSYNLSEGFTPFISGDYYKKLLKDP
;
A
#
# COMPACT_ATOMS: atom_id res chain seq x y z
N MET A 1 -8.18 1.11 -22.01
CA MET A 1 -9.09 1.53 -20.92
C MET A 1 -8.91 0.54 -19.78
N VAL A 2 -8.71 1.00 -18.54
CA VAL A 2 -8.50 0.13 -17.36
C VAL A 2 -9.70 0.27 -16.44
N PHE A 3 -10.36 -0.84 -16.14
CA PHE A 3 -11.43 -0.90 -15.14
C PHE A 3 -10.84 -1.33 -13.81
N ARG A 4 -11.28 -0.72 -12.71
CA ARG A 4 -10.80 -0.98 -11.34
C ARG A 4 -12.00 -1.21 -10.42
N GLN A 5 -11.77 -1.91 -9.30
CA GLN A 5 -12.80 -2.18 -8.28
C GLN A 5 -14.04 -2.87 -8.85
N LEU A 6 -13.82 -3.92 -9.64
CA LEU A 6 -14.90 -4.74 -10.20
C LEU A 6 -15.68 -5.44 -9.10
N SER A 7 -17.00 -5.46 -9.23
CA SER A 7 -17.88 -6.24 -8.37
C SER A 7 -17.73 -7.74 -8.67
N THR A 8 -18.08 -8.59 -7.71
CA THR A 8 -18.08 -10.06 -7.89
C THR A 8 -18.75 -10.54 -9.18
N PRO A 9 -19.96 -10.07 -9.57
CA PRO A 9 -20.56 -10.49 -10.83
C PRO A 9 -19.80 -9.99 -12.07
N GLU A 10 -19.18 -8.82 -12.02
CA GLU A 10 -18.35 -8.31 -13.12
C GLU A 10 -17.06 -9.11 -13.27
N ILE A 11 -16.42 -9.49 -12.15
CA ILE A 11 -15.26 -10.38 -12.13
C ILE A 11 -15.62 -11.73 -12.76
N ALA A 12 -16.74 -12.33 -12.34
CA ALA A 12 -17.20 -13.61 -12.89
C ALA A 12 -17.42 -13.54 -14.41
N ARG A 13 -18.12 -12.50 -14.88
CA ARG A 13 -18.37 -12.29 -16.30
C ARG A 13 -17.08 -12.04 -17.09
N ALA A 14 -16.14 -11.28 -16.54
CA ALA A 14 -14.85 -11.04 -17.16
C ALA A 14 -14.04 -12.33 -17.30
N LEU A 15 -14.02 -13.18 -16.27
CA LEU A 15 -13.36 -14.48 -16.29
C LEU A 15 -13.95 -15.43 -17.33
N GLU A 16 -15.28 -15.46 -17.50
CA GLU A 16 -15.93 -16.25 -18.53
C GLU A 16 -15.54 -15.80 -19.94
N LEU A 17 -15.50 -14.49 -20.20
CA LEU A 17 -15.14 -13.92 -21.49
C LEU A 17 -13.65 -14.11 -21.81
N GLU A 18 -12.79 -14.02 -20.81
CA GLU A 18 -11.35 -14.30 -20.91
C GLU A 18 -11.11 -15.77 -21.27
N ARG A 19 -11.69 -16.71 -20.50
CA ARG A 19 -11.56 -18.16 -20.75
C ARG A 19 -12.15 -18.60 -22.08
N GLY A 20 -13.25 -17.96 -22.50
CA GLY A 20 -13.88 -18.19 -23.80
C GLY A 20 -13.09 -17.62 -24.99
N HIS A 21 -11.96 -16.93 -24.75
CA HIS A 21 -11.21 -16.16 -25.75
C HIS A 21 -12.09 -15.17 -26.54
N ALA A 22 -13.22 -14.74 -25.96
CA ALA A 22 -14.17 -13.86 -26.62
C ALA A 22 -13.62 -12.43 -26.74
N LEU A 23 -12.71 -12.04 -25.83
CA LEU A 23 -12.05 -10.74 -25.80
C LEU A 23 -10.54 -10.92 -25.88
N LYS A 24 -9.97 -10.78 -27.09
CA LYS A 24 -8.51 -10.79 -27.27
C LYS A 24 -7.89 -9.51 -26.71
N GLY A 25 -6.84 -9.65 -25.90
CA GLY A 25 -6.10 -8.51 -25.33
C GLY A 25 -6.73 -7.92 -24.07
N VAL A 26 -7.75 -8.57 -23.49
CA VAL A 26 -8.29 -8.23 -22.17
C VAL A 26 -7.83 -9.32 -21.19
N GLY A 27 -7.32 -8.90 -20.03
CA GLY A 27 -6.91 -9.81 -18.96
C GLY A 27 -7.37 -9.27 -17.61
N LEU A 28 -7.53 -10.17 -16.65
CA LEU A 28 -7.87 -9.84 -15.27
C LEU A 28 -6.65 -10.02 -14.37
N GLU A 29 -6.21 -8.94 -13.73
CA GLU A 29 -5.07 -8.95 -12.81
C GLU A 29 -5.54 -8.53 -11.42
N PRO A 30 -5.23 -9.30 -10.36
CA PRO A 30 -5.48 -8.87 -8.99
C PRO A 30 -4.58 -7.68 -8.65
N ASP A 31 -5.18 -6.55 -8.27
CA ASP A 31 -4.43 -5.38 -7.80
C ASP A 31 -4.57 -5.20 -6.30
N GLN A 32 -3.44 -5.05 -5.61
CA GLN A 32 -3.41 -4.85 -4.17
C GLN A 32 -3.57 -3.37 -3.81
N SER A 33 -4.36 -3.09 -2.78
CA SER A 33 -4.52 -1.74 -2.23
C SER A 33 -4.61 -1.78 -0.72
N ARG A 34 -3.98 -0.79 -0.07
CA ARG A 34 -4.03 -0.59 1.38
C ARG A 34 -5.36 0.06 1.78
N ILE A 35 -5.96 -0.45 2.86
CA ILE A 35 -7.21 0.06 3.43
C ILE A 35 -6.93 0.52 4.86
N TYR A 36 -7.40 1.73 5.20
CA TYR A 36 -7.32 2.28 6.56
C TYR A 36 -8.73 2.36 7.16
N PRO A 37 -9.17 1.37 7.97
CA PRO A 37 -10.55 1.32 8.46
C PRO A 37 -10.91 2.47 9.41
N CYS A 38 -9.92 3.02 10.12
CA CYS A 38 -10.13 4.07 11.11
C CYS A 38 -9.92 5.50 10.56
N GLY A 39 -9.65 5.64 9.26
CA GLY A 39 -9.59 6.91 8.54
C GLY A 39 -8.72 7.99 9.16
N LYS A 40 -9.33 8.89 9.96
CA LYS A 40 -8.65 10.01 10.61
C LYS A 40 -7.88 9.64 11.87
N LEU A 41 -8.29 8.56 12.55
CA LEU A 41 -7.68 8.14 13.80
C LEU A 41 -6.23 7.72 13.54
N ALA A 42 -5.30 8.31 14.29
CA ALA A 42 -3.87 8.06 14.22
C ALA A 42 -3.26 8.32 12.82
N ALA A 43 -3.84 9.21 12.00
CA ALA A 43 -3.42 9.38 10.60
C ALA A 43 -1.92 9.64 10.42
N HIS A 44 -1.35 10.60 11.17
CA HIS A 44 0.09 10.90 11.13
C HIS A 44 0.97 9.79 11.70
N LEU A 45 0.47 9.08 12.72
CA LEU A 45 1.21 8.00 13.36
C LEU A 45 1.29 6.79 12.42
N ILE A 46 0.16 6.34 11.87
CA ILE A 46 0.11 5.20 10.95
C ILE A 46 0.79 5.57 9.63
N GLY A 47 0.49 6.74 9.10
CA GLY A 47 0.94 7.17 7.78
C GLY A 47 0.20 6.45 6.64
N TYR A 48 0.73 6.57 5.44
CA TYR A 48 0.13 5.98 4.24
C TYR A 48 1.16 5.34 3.31
N THR A 49 0.64 4.55 2.37
CA THR A 49 1.39 3.90 1.29
C THR A 49 1.12 4.56 -0.05
N ARG A 50 2.11 4.57 -0.95
CA ARG A 50 1.99 4.99 -2.36
C ARG A 50 2.64 3.95 -3.26
N ARG A 51 2.27 3.88 -4.53
CA ARG A 51 3.07 3.11 -5.50
C ARG A 51 4.47 3.71 -5.67
N GLU A 52 5.47 2.84 -5.69
CA GLU A 52 6.83 3.23 -6.06
C GLU A 52 6.84 3.77 -7.49
N GLU A 53 7.39 4.97 -7.65
CA GLU A 53 7.76 5.46 -8.98
C GLU A 53 9.16 4.91 -9.29
N PRO A 54 9.37 4.32 -10.48
CA PRO A 54 10.69 3.83 -10.87
C PRO A 54 11.69 4.99 -10.84
N ARG A 55 12.83 4.78 -10.16
CA ARG A 55 13.75 5.87 -9.80
C ARG A 55 14.91 6.01 -10.78
N ALA A 56 15.26 4.94 -11.51
CA ALA A 56 16.37 4.95 -12.47
C ALA A 56 16.06 4.17 -13.77
N ALA A 57 16.79 4.49 -14.84
CA ALA A 57 16.74 3.75 -16.12
C ALA A 57 17.12 2.26 -15.97
N GLU A 58 17.90 1.93 -14.94
CA GLU A 58 18.32 0.56 -14.61
C GLU A 58 17.16 -0.31 -14.06
N ASP A 59 16.11 0.30 -13.50
CA ASP A 59 14.88 -0.39 -13.10
C ASP A 59 14.08 -0.86 -14.34
N PHE A 60 14.36 -0.25 -15.50
CA PHE A 60 13.73 -0.55 -16.80
C PHE A 60 14.58 -1.46 -17.68
N ARG A 61 15.42 -2.35 -17.11
CA ARG A 61 16.22 -3.29 -17.92
C ARG A 61 15.33 -3.99 -18.96
N GLU A 62 15.87 -4.08 -20.18
CA GLU A 62 15.20 -4.06 -21.48
C GLU A 62 14.12 -5.14 -21.76
N PHE A 63 13.82 -6.04 -20.84
CA PHE A 63 12.75 -7.04 -20.97
C PHE A 63 12.01 -7.35 -19.65
N SER A 64 12.11 -6.46 -18.65
CA SER A 64 11.45 -6.64 -17.35
C SER A 64 10.14 -5.86 -17.30
N TYR A 65 9.01 -6.57 -17.31
CA TYR A 65 7.71 -6.00 -16.96
C TYR A 65 7.65 -5.79 -15.45
N TYR A 66 8.32 -4.76 -14.95
CA TYR A 66 8.31 -4.41 -13.54
C TYR A 66 6.93 -3.90 -13.13
N VAL A 67 6.33 -4.56 -12.14
CA VAL A 67 5.10 -4.10 -11.49
C VAL A 67 5.52 -3.33 -10.25
N SER A 68 5.09 -2.08 -10.12
CA SER A 68 5.48 -1.25 -8.98
C SER A 68 4.82 -1.70 -7.68
N ASP A 69 5.63 -1.84 -6.64
CA ASP A 69 5.17 -2.16 -5.30
C ASP A 69 4.54 -0.96 -4.59
N LEU A 70 3.77 -1.26 -3.53
CA LEU A 70 3.31 -0.26 -2.57
C LEU A 70 4.38 -0.04 -1.51
N VAL A 71 4.71 1.23 -1.27
CA VAL A 71 5.79 1.67 -0.37
C VAL A 71 5.24 2.59 0.70
N GLY A 72 5.75 2.46 1.92
CA GLY A 72 5.39 3.30 3.05
C GLY A 72 6.00 4.69 2.91
N VAL A 73 5.18 5.74 2.96
CA VAL A 73 5.63 7.13 2.75
C VAL A 73 5.85 7.87 4.07
N GLU A 74 5.03 7.59 5.06
CA GLU A 74 5.04 8.25 6.37
C GLU A 74 4.71 7.26 7.49
N GLY A 75 4.95 7.66 8.75
CA GLY A 75 4.50 6.95 9.93
C GLY A 75 5.06 5.55 10.09
N ILE A 76 4.26 4.67 10.71
CA ILE A 76 4.54 3.24 10.87
C ILE A 76 4.70 2.56 9.52
N GLU A 77 3.89 2.93 8.51
CA GLU A 77 4.01 2.35 7.17
C GLU A 77 5.43 2.54 6.65
N ARG A 78 6.02 3.74 6.70
CA ARG A 78 7.42 3.97 6.29
C ARG A 78 8.45 3.37 7.24
N ALA A 79 8.23 3.47 8.56
CA ALA A 79 9.22 3.00 9.54
C ALA A 79 9.48 1.49 9.44
N PHE A 80 8.45 0.73 9.05
CA PHE A 80 8.51 -0.73 8.87
C PHE A 80 8.46 -1.15 7.39
N ASP A 81 8.62 -0.22 6.46
CA ASP A 81 8.79 -0.50 5.02
C ASP A 81 10.26 -0.87 4.73
N ARG A 82 10.71 -1.99 5.30
CA ARG A 82 12.06 -2.50 5.11
C ARG A 82 12.04 -3.69 4.16
N ILE A 83 12.95 -3.65 3.19
CA ILE A 83 13.31 -4.81 2.36
C ILE A 83 14.30 -5.63 3.19
N PRO A 84 14.14 -6.95 3.31
CA PRO A 84 15.14 -7.76 3.99
C PRO A 84 16.50 -7.61 3.31
N ASP A 85 17.54 -7.57 4.13
CA ASP A 85 18.91 -7.51 3.63
C ASP A 85 19.24 -8.85 2.97
N SER A 86 19.93 -8.80 1.83
CA SER A 86 20.24 -9.94 0.95
C SER A 86 21.02 -11.11 1.57
N SER A 87 21.34 -11.00 2.87
CA SER A 87 22.03 -12.01 3.66
C SER A 87 21.09 -12.91 4.47
N ASP A 88 19.82 -12.52 4.64
CA ASP A 88 18.83 -13.26 5.42
C ASP A 88 17.47 -13.22 4.69
N ASP A 89 16.97 -14.38 4.24
CA ASP A 89 15.72 -14.52 3.48
C ASP A 89 14.45 -14.22 4.32
N THR A 90 14.61 -13.72 5.54
CA THR A 90 13.52 -13.40 6.46
C THR A 90 13.05 -11.95 6.26
N PRO A 91 11.85 -11.68 5.71
CA PRO A 91 11.34 -10.31 5.56
C PRO A 91 11.30 -9.60 6.92
N GLN A 92 11.92 -8.42 7.01
CA GLN A 92 11.98 -7.62 8.25
C GLN A 92 11.04 -6.42 8.19
N GLY A 93 9.76 -6.62 7.84
CA GLY A 93 8.83 -5.49 7.75
C GLY A 93 7.54 -5.81 7.00
N LEU A 94 6.83 -4.76 6.60
CA LEU A 94 5.51 -4.84 5.97
C LEU A 94 5.59 -5.24 4.48
N ARG A 95 6.69 -4.96 3.78
CA ARG A 95 6.78 -5.09 2.30
C ARG A 95 6.86 -6.54 1.81
N GLY A 96 7.48 -7.44 2.57
CA GLY A 96 7.74 -8.81 2.12
C GLY A 96 8.83 -8.85 1.03
N LEU A 97 8.83 -9.92 0.22
CA LEU A 97 9.72 -10.08 -0.94
C LEU A 97 8.92 -10.40 -2.21
N PRO A 98 9.19 -9.69 -3.32
CA PRO A 98 8.53 -9.97 -4.58
C PRO A 98 8.96 -11.32 -5.15
N GLY A 99 7.99 -12.03 -5.74
CA GLY A 99 8.25 -13.24 -6.52
C GLY A 99 8.60 -12.90 -7.98
N TYR A 100 8.89 -13.93 -8.76
CA TYR A 100 9.22 -13.79 -10.18
C TYR A 100 8.54 -14.85 -11.03
N SER A 101 8.16 -14.48 -12.26
CA SER A 101 7.61 -15.40 -13.25
C SER A 101 8.25 -15.14 -14.60
N LEU A 102 8.81 -16.18 -15.23
CA LEU A 102 9.30 -16.08 -16.60
C LEU A 102 8.17 -16.34 -17.58
N VAL A 103 7.97 -15.44 -18.54
CA VAL A 103 6.91 -15.50 -19.55
C VAL A 103 7.48 -15.44 -20.97
N GLU A 104 6.95 -16.27 -21.86
CA GLU A 104 7.17 -16.19 -23.31
C GLU A 104 6.18 -15.18 -23.85
N VAL A 105 6.69 -14.11 -24.46
CA VAL A 105 5.88 -13.12 -25.17
C VAL A 105 5.98 -13.33 -26.67
N ASN A 106 4.91 -13.02 -27.40
CA ASN A 106 4.94 -13.02 -28.87
C ASN A 106 5.50 -11.69 -29.42
N HIS A 107 5.64 -11.58 -30.75
CA HIS A 107 6.13 -10.37 -31.43
C HIS A 107 5.28 -9.11 -31.20
N LEU A 108 4.04 -9.26 -30.72
CA LEU A 108 3.13 -8.17 -30.38
C LEU A 108 3.17 -7.83 -28.87
N GLY A 109 4.02 -8.51 -28.08
CA GLY A 109 4.16 -8.30 -26.64
C GLY A 109 3.08 -8.98 -25.80
N PHE A 110 2.22 -9.84 -26.37
CA PHE A 110 1.26 -10.61 -25.59
C PHE A 110 1.91 -11.86 -25.02
N ILE A 111 1.61 -12.14 -23.74
CA ILE A 111 2.04 -13.36 -23.05
C ILE A 111 1.41 -14.57 -23.74
N LYS A 112 2.25 -15.46 -24.27
CA LYS A 112 1.87 -16.68 -24.98
C LYS A 112 1.87 -17.88 -24.05
N ASN A 113 2.89 -18.02 -23.20
CA ASN A 113 3.03 -19.08 -22.19
C ASN A 113 3.84 -18.59 -20.98
N ARG A 114 3.60 -19.15 -19.79
CA ARG A 114 4.51 -19.00 -18.64
C ARG A 114 5.55 -20.13 -18.71
N VAL A 115 6.83 -19.79 -18.89
CA VAL A 115 7.89 -20.72 -19.36
C VAL A 115 8.57 -21.45 -18.20
N ILE A 116 8.70 -20.82 -17.03
CA ILE A 116 9.39 -21.39 -15.86
C ILE A 116 8.49 -21.27 -14.62
N SER A 117 8.69 -22.20 -13.67
CA SER A 117 8.03 -22.21 -12.36
C SER A 117 8.11 -20.84 -11.69
N LYS A 118 6.94 -20.34 -11.29
CA LYS A 118 6.78 -19.13 -10.49
C LYS A 118 7.59 -19.27 -9.19
N ILE A 119 8.46 -18.30 -8.91
CA ILE A 119 8.98 -18.12 -7.55
C ILE A 119 7.87 -17.39 -6.80
N GLU A 120 7.30 -18.07 -5.81
CA GLU A 120 6.23 -17.49 -5.00
C GLU A 120 6.78 -16.32 -4.17
N PRO A 121 6.01 -15.20 -4.08
CA PRO A 121 6.39 -14.09 -3.22
C PRO A 121 6.34 -14.52 -1.74
N LEU A 122 7.12 -13.84 -0.91
CA LEU A 122 7.01 -13.96 0.55
C LEU A 122 6.21 -12.78 1.10
N HIS A 123 5.20 -13.07 1.90
CA HIS A 123 4.41 -12.03 2.54
C HIS A 123 5.23 -11.27 3.58
N GLY A 124 4.92 -9.99 3.75
CA GLY A 124 5.44 -9.20 4.86
C GLY A 124 4.90 -9.65 6.21
N ASN A 125 5.53 -9.17 7.28
CA ASN A 125 5.13 -9.45 8.64
C ASN A 125 3.96 -8.56 9.10
N SER A 126 3.30 -9.01 10.16
CA SER A 126 2.34 -8.17 10.89
C SER A 126 3.07 -7.31 11.93
N VAL A 127 2.73 -6.02 11.99
CA VAL A 127 3.23 -5.10 13.02
C VAL A 127 2.14 -4.91 14.07
N VAL A 128 2.46 -5.22 15.33
CA VAL A 128 1.58 -4.97 16.48
C VAL A 128 2.10 -3.75 17.21
N LEU A 129 1.23 -2.75 17.42
CA LEU A 129 1.58 -1.51 18.09
C LEU A 129 1.16 -1.54 19.55
N THR A 130 1.86 -0.77 20.38
CA THR A 130 1.51 -0.52 21.80
C THR A 130 0.35 0.46 21.96
N VAL A 131 -0.10 1.07 20.86
CA VAL A 131 -1.07 2.17 20.85
C VAL A 131 -2.47 1.66 21.17
N ASP A 132 -3.10 2.23 22.20
CA ASP A 132 -4.51 1.97 22.52
C ASP A 132 -5.40 2.92 21.71
N SER A 133 -6.25 2.35 20.87
CA SER A 133 -7.15 3.12 19.99
C SER A 133 -8.11 4.06 20.73
N ARG A 134 -8.48 3.76 21.97
CA ARG A 134 -9.33 4.62 22.81
C ARG A 134 -8.51 5.78 23.37
N ALA A 135 -7.31 5.50 23.88
CA ALA A 135 -6.40 6.53 24.35
C ALA A 135 -6.05 7.52 23.23
N GLN A 136 -5.75 7.00 22.03
CA GLN A 136 -5.51 7.81 20.83
C GLN A 136 -6.70 8.71 20.50
N ARG A 137 -7.92 8.18 20.52
CA ARG A 137 -9.13 8.95 20.21
C ARG A 137 -9.34 10.09 21.21
N ILE A 138 -9.15 9.82 22.50
CA ILE A 138 -9.26 10.83 23.55
C ILE A 138 -8.18 11.90 23.36
N ALA A 139 -6.93 11.50 23.10
CA ALA A 139 -5.83 12.42 22.83
C ALA A 139 -6.14 13.37 21.68
N GLU A 140 -6.62 12.86 20.55
CA GLU A 140 -7.01 13.65 19.38
C GLU A 140 -8.18 14.60 19.67
N GLN A 141 -9.18 14.17 20.45
CA GLN A 141 -10.30 15.00 20.86
C GLN A 141 -9.86 16.18 21.75
N VAL A 142 -8.91 15.97 22.66
CA VAL A 142 -8.41 17.01 23.57
C VAL A 142 -7.72 18.14 22.81
N ILE A 143 -6.98 17.80 21.75
CA ILE A 143 -6.22 18.77 20.94
C ILE A 143 -6.98 19.26 19.71
N ALA A 144 -8.21 18.79 19.48
CA ALA A 144 -8.99 19.12 18.29
C ALA A 144 -9.19 20.63 18.14
N GLY A 145 -9.06 21.11 16.90
CA GLY A 145 -9.22 22.54 16.55
C GLY A 145 -8.04 23.42 16.97
N LYS A 146 -6.95 22.82 17.46
CA LYS A 146 -5.72 23.51 17.84
C LYS A 146 -4.55 22.90 17.08
N ARG A 147 -3.57 23.73 16.73
CA ARG A 147 -2.27 23.24 16.26
C ARG A 147 -1.47 22.75 17.46
N ALA A 148 -1.50 21.44 17.71
CA ALA A 148 -0.86 20.84 18.88
C ALA A 148 -0.52 19.37 18.64
N ALA A 149 0.38 18.86 19.49
CA ALA A 149 0.72 17.45 19.56
C ALA A 149 0.56 16.96 21.01
N LEU A 150 0.16 15.71 21.19
CA LEU A 150 0.00 15.08 22.50
C LEU A 150 0.51 13.64 22.43
N VAL A 151 1.39 13.27 23.36
CA VAL A 151 1.91 11.91 23.49
C VAL A 151 1.56 11.38 24.87
N VAL A 152 1.04 10.15 24.92
CA VAL A 152 0.76 9.42 26.16
C VAL A 152 1.70 8.22 26.23
N LEU A 153 2.47 8.15 27.31
CA LEU A 153 3.42 7.09 27.59
C LEU A 153 2.98 6.32 28.84
N ASP A 154 3.18 5.01 28.84
CA ASP A 154 3.24 4.25 30.08
C ASP A 154 4.62 4.45 30.70
N ALA A 155 4.67 5.08 31.87
CA ALA A 155 5.92 5.40 32.55
C ALA A 155 6.67 4.17 33.09
N SER A 156 6.00 3.02 33.20
CA SER A 156 6.59 1.80 33.76
C SER A 156 7.45 1.04 32.76
N ASN A 157 7.08 1.06 31.47
CA ASN A 157 7.75 0.29 30.42
C ASN A 157 8.16 1.13 29.19
N GLY A 158 7.75 2.39 29.12
CA GLY A 158 8.07 3.30 28.00
C GLY A 158 7.16 3.14 26.78
N ASP A 159 6.08 2.36 26.87
CA ASP A 159 5.17 2.14 25.76
C ASP A 159 4.45 3.44 25.36
N VAL A 160 4.34 3.66 24.05
CA VAL A 160 3.52 4.75 23.51
C VAL A 160 2.08 4.26 23.40
N LEU A 161 1.20 4.78 24.25
CA LEU A 161 -0.23 4.45 24.25
C LEU A 161 -1.02 5.33 23.27
N ALA A 162 -0.56 6.55 23.03
CA ALA A 162 -1.13 7.47 22.04
C ALA A 162 -0.09 8.49 21.56
N ALA A 163 -0.17 8.87 20.28
CA ALA A 163 0.60 9.93 19.67
C ALA A 163 -0.32 10.70 18.70
N ALA A 164 -0.91 11.79 19.19
CA ALA A 164 -1.88 12.59 18.47
C ALA A 164 -1.23 13.88 17.93
N SER A 165 -1.63 14.28 16.73
CA SER A 165 -1.26 15.55 16.10
C SER A 165 -2.51 16.16 15.49
N SER A 166 -2.72 17.46 15.71
CA SER A 166 -3.82 18.24 15.16
C SER A 166 -3.27 19.52 14.53
N PRO A 167 -3.78 19.96 13.37
CA PRO A 167 -4.86 19.36 12.56
C PRO A 167 -4.49 18.01 11.94
N SER A 168 -5.50 17.20 11.57
CA SER A 168 -5.35 15.82 11.08
C SER A 168 -6.12 15.60 9.77
N TYR A 169 -5.72 14.58 9.01
CA TYR A 169 -6.26 14.23 7.70
C TYR A 169 -6.89 12.83 7.70
N ASN A 170 -7.63 12.49 6.64
CA ASN A 170 -8.33 11.20 6.52
C ASN A 170 -7.59 10.28 5.55
N LEU A 171 -6.98 9.21 6.06
CA LEU A 171 -6.27 8.22 5.26
C LEU A 171 -7.19 7.45 4.30
N SER A 172 -8.47 7.27 4.66
CA SER A 172 -9.44 6.57 3.81
C SER A 172 -9.86 7.39 2.59
N GLU A 173 -9.64 8.70 2.59
CA GLU A 173 -10.06 9.61 1.52
C GLU A 173 -8.96 9.81 0.48
N GLY A 174 -8.65 8.74 -0.24
CA GLY A 174 -7.88 8.84 -1.47
C GLY A 174 -6.40 9.12 -1.28
N PHE A 175 -5.76 8.48 -0.28
CA PHE A 175 -4.30 8.38 -0.20
C PHE A 175 -3.73 7.15 -0.92
N THR A 176 -4.53 6.10 -1.08
CA THR A 176 -4.06 4.81 -1.63
C THR A 176 -4.92 4.38 -2.82
N PRO A 177 -4.30 3.85 -3.91
CA PRO A 177 -2.86 3.74 -4.17
C PRO A 177 -2.21 5.04 -4.67
N PHE A 178 -3.03 6.04 -5.02
CA PHE A 178 -2.61 7.36 -5.45
C PHE A 178 -3.34 8.41 -4.63
N ILE A 179 -2.66 9.53 -4.37
CA ILE A 179 -3.31 10.66 -3.70
C ILE A 179 -4.22 11.38 -4.70
N SER A 180 -5.50 11.52 -4.38
CA SER A 180 -6.42 12.32 -5.19
C SER A 180 -5.95 13.78 -5.25
N GLY A 181 -5.74 14.30 -6.47
CA GLY A 181 -5.21 15.65 -6.66
C GLY A 181 -6.07 16.75 -6.02
N ASP A 182 -7.39 16.57 -6.02
CA ASP A 182 -8.31 17.52 -5.38
C ASP A 182 -8.23 17.46 -3.86
N TYR A 183 -8.04 16.26 -3.31
CA TYR A 183 -7.86 16.07 -1.88
C TYR A 183 -6.53 16.67 -1.40
N TYR A 184 -5.45 16.41 -2.14
CA TYR A 184 -4.13 17.00 -1.86
C TYR A 184 -4.17 18.54 -1.88
N LYS A 185 -4.85 19.14 -2.87
CA LYS A 185 -5.04 20.60 -2.94
C LYS A 185 -5.81 21.17 -1.75
N LYS A 186 -6.72 20.40 -1.14
CA LYS A 186 -7.43 20.83 0.08
C LYS A 186 -6.46 20.88 1.27
N LEU A 187 -5.68 19.83 1.48
CA LEU A 187 -4.69 19.76 2.56
C LEU A 187 -3.64 20.88 2.49
N LEU A 188 -3.26 21.31 1.29
CA LEU A 188 -2.31 22.43 1.12
C LEU A 188 -2.90 23.80 1.51
N LYS A 189 -4.22 23.97 1.41
CA LYS A 189 -4.89 25.26 1.67
C LYS A 189 -5.31 25.41 3.12
N ASP A 190 -5.63 24.30 3.77
CA ASP A 190 -6.02 24.23 5.18
C ASP A 190 -5.44 22.93 5.76
N PRO A 191 -4.19 22.97 6.28
CA PRO A 191 -3.52 21.81 6.83
C PRO A 191 -4.24 21.26 8.07
#